data_AF-A0A843U4J1-F1
#
_entry.id   AF-A0A843U4J1-F1
#
_cell.length_a   1.000
_cell.length_b   1.000
_cell.length_c   1.000
_cell.angle_alpha   90.00
_cell.angle_beta   90.00
_cell.angle_gamma   90.00
#
_symmetry.space_group_name_H-M   'P 1'
#
loop_
_entity.id
_entity.type
_entity.pdbx_description
1 polymer ?
#
loop_
_entity_poly.entity_id
_entity_poly.type
_entity_poly.pdbx_seq_one_letter_code
_entity_poly.pdbx_strand_id
1 'polypeptide(L)'
;MGVVSKMYCKIWQKDLAKLPVATKELIFRDLQLTYQWERTKKTDREMLAHMSAMHHSWHNKQKKRHFNGKSLDDAIASVPAGVDSSDWQTMCEMWTTEDEQRVADRNKQNCATQSMSYRRSRTSHYQLMNDFSNMHGRTPHRLEVFKMGRCKDLPDGSESWVDEESRRRYEAMTQMIAPSSDVDAESHTTMTPEDAFISVMGKDRPGRVRYAGSGEMLNTWYRSTGMSASSERERIMQEQLKAQEEKLKVQEEEMTQMREKISRLENVATKVNEMSILLSQIQGLQARTQHVPPAVQGGSDSETDEGADDYYDHDDHVS
;
A
#
# COMPACT_ATOMS: atom_id res chain seq x y z
N MET A 1 21.75 -9.38 -23.67
CA MET A 1 21.84 -9.80 -22.25
C MET A 1 22.19 -11.29 -22.09
N GLY A 2 21.69 -12.20 -22.93
CA GLY A 2 21.95 -13.65 -22.77
C GLY A 2 23.42 -14.08 -22.83
N VAL A 3 24.27 -13.35 -23.57
CA VAL A 3 25.73 -13.61 -23.59
C VAL A 3 26.36 -13.21 -22.25
N VAL A 4 26.07 -12.00 -21.77
CA VAL A 4 26.54 -11.50 -20.47
C VAL A 4 26.14 -12.44 -19.33
N SER A 5 24.89 -12.93 -19.33
CA SER A 5 24.44 -13.87 -18.32
C SER A 5 25.26 -15.16 -18.29
N LYS A 6 25.63 -15.73 -19.45
CA LYS A 6 26.46 -16.94 -19.52
C LYS A 6 27.91 -16.72 -19.11
N MET A 7 28.41 -15.48 -19.23
CA MET A 7 29.77 -15.13 -18.88
C MET A 7 29.94 -14.99 -17.36
N TYR A 8 28.98 -14.35 -16.69
CA TYR A 8 29.09 -14.00 -15.28
C TYR A 8 28.33 -14.93 -14.33
N CYS A 9 27.37 -15.70 -14.85
CA CYS A 9 26.50 -16.54 -14.02
C CYS A 9 26.76 -18.02 -14.32
N LYS A 10 26.83 -18.83 -13.26
CA LYS A 10 26.86 -20.29 -13.38
C LYS A 10 25.51 -20.80 -13.87
N ILE A 11 25.51 -21.94 -14.55
CA ILE A 11 24.26 -22.51 -15.11
C ILE A 11 23.27 -22.90 -14.01
N TRP A 12 23.76 -23.34 -12.85
CA TRP A 12 22.97 -23.77 -11.70
C TRP A 12 22.47 -22.63 -10.80
N GLN A 13 22.88 -21.39 -11.03
CA GLN A 13 22.42 -20.24 -10.25
C GLN A 13 20.95 -19.91 -10.55
N LYS A 14 20.08 -20.10 -9.55
CA LYS A 14 18.62 -19.88 -9.70
C LYS A 14 18.20 -18.42 -9.58
N ASP A 15 18.87 -17.65 -8.71
CA ASP A 15 18.47 -16.29 -8.35
C ASP A 15 19.63 -15.31 -8.57
N LEU A 16 19.55 -14.57 -9.69
CA LEU A 16 20.56 -13.58 -10.04
C LEU A 16 20.49 -12.33 -9.14
N ALA A 17 19.39 -12.11 -8.42
CA ALA A 17 19.29 -11.03 -7.44
C ALA A 17 20.15 -11.31 -6.19
N LYS A 18 20.57 -12.56 -5.96
CA LYS A 18 21.48 -12.94 -4.87
C LYS A 18 22.96 -12.90 -5.26
N LEU A 19 23.29 -12.52 -6.49
CA LEU A 19 24.68 -12.37 -6.89
C LEU A 19 25.42 -11.34 -6.02
N PRO A 20 26.72 -11.55 -5.75
CA PRO A 20 27.56 -10.55 -5.11
C PRO A 20 27.47 -9.21 -5.82
N VAL A 21 27.53 -8.12 -5.06
CA VAL A 21 27.45 -6.75 -5.60
C VAL A 21 28.52 -6.53 -6.67
N ALA A 22 29.76 -6.97 -6.42
CA ALA A 22 30.85 -6.87 -7.38
C ALA A 22 30.53 -7.53 -8.73
N THR A 23 29.91 -8.72 -8.73
CA THR A 23 29.50 -9.42 -9.95
C THR A 23 28.37 -8.67 -10.68
N LYS A 24 27.41 -8.12 -9.93
CA LYS A 24 26.34 -7.30 -10.53
C LYS A 24 26.88 -6.05 -11.19
N GLU A 25 27.86 -5.38 -10.58
CA GLU A 25 28.49 -4.19 -11.18
C GLU A 25 29.22 -4.52 -12.48
N LEU A 26 29.91 -5.66 -12.57
CA LEU A 26 30.52 -6.12 -13.82
C LEU A 26 29.46 -6.40 -14.90
N ILE A 27 28.37 -7.08 -14.53
CA ILE A 27 27.24 -7.33 -15.43
C ILE A 27 26.65 -6.01 -15.94
N PHE A 28 26.40 -5.06 -15.05
CA PHE A 28 25.81 -3.77 -15.42
C PHE A 28 26.72 -2.98 -16.35
N ARG A 29 28.03 -2.94 -16.06
CA ARG A 29 29.02 -2.30 -16.93
C ARG A 29 28.96 -2.87 -18.36
N ASP A 30 29.01 -4.19 -18.50
CA ASP A 30 29.01 -4.84 -19.81
C ASP A 30 27.67 -4.69 -20.56
N LEU A 31 26.55 -4.69 -19.82
CA LEU A 31 25.25 -4.42 -20.40
C LEU A 31 25.10 -2.95 -20.84
N GLN A 32 25.65 -2.00 -20.08
CA GLN A 32 25.64 -0.58 -20.47
C GLN A 32 26.40 -0.33 -21.78
N LEU A 33 27.50 -1.05 -22.03
CA LEU A 33 28.21 -0.98 -23.32
C LEU A 33 27.31 -1.36 -24.50
N THR A 34 26.36 -2.27 -24.29
CA THR A 34 25.47 -2.78 -25.35
C THR A 34 24.19 -1.95 -25.49
N TYR A 35 23.58 -1.55 -24.37
CA TYR A 35 22.21 -1.03 -24.33
C TYR A 35 22.10 0.44 -23.92
N GLN A 36 23.19 1.05 -23.45
CA GLN A 36 23.32 2.49 -23.18
C GLN A 36 22.16 3.10 -22.37
N TRP A 37 21.68 2.40 -21.32
CA TRP A 37 20.61 2.92 -20.46
C TRP A 37 21.16 3.75 -19.30
N GLU A 38 20.30 4.61 -18.74
CA GLU A 38 20.58 5.39 -17.54
C GLU A 38 20.38 4.56 -16.25
N ARG A 39 21.45 4.39 -15.47
CA ARG A 39 21.42 3.57 -14.27
C ARG A 39 20.69 4.27 -13.13
N THR A 40 19.61 3.62 -12.70
CA THR A 40 18.86 3.94 -11.49
C THR A 40 18.57 2.63 -10.77
N LYS A 41 18.21 2.69 -9.48
CA LYS A 41 17.82 1.49 -8.73
C LYS A 41 16.65 0.73 -9.39
N LYS A 42 15.76 1.45 -10.08
CA LYS A 42 14.62 0.86 -10.80
C LYS A 42 15.08 0.16 -12.08
N THR A 43 15.82 0.86 -12.93
CA THR A 43 16.28 0.32 -14.22
C THR A 43 17.25 -0.84 -14.02
N ASP A 44 18.14 -0.79 -13.03
CA ASP A 44 19.04 -1.90 -12.69
C ASP A 44 18.26 -3.16 -12.26
N ARG A 45 17.18 -2.98 -11.48
CA ARG A 45 16.28 -4.09 -11.09
C ARG A 45 15.58 -4.69 -12.30
N GLU A 46 15.04 -3.87 -13.19
CA GLU A 46 14.37 -4.31 -14.42
C GLU A 46 15.33 -5.08 -15.35
N MET A 47 16.58 -4.61 -15.47
CA MET A 47 17.59 -5.27 -16.29
C MET A 47 18.04 -6.61 -15.70
N LEU A 48 18.19 -6.70 -14.37
CA LEU A 48 18.42 -7.99 -13.70
C LEU A 48 17.23 -8.95 -13.88
N ALA A 49 16.00 -8.45 -13.82
CA ALA A 49 14.81 -9.28 -14.04
C ALA A 49 14.76 -9.84 -15.46
N HIS A 50 15.02 -9.01 -16.47
CA HIS A 50 15.12 -9.44 -17.87
C HIS A 50 16.25 -10.45 -18.08
N MET A 51 17.42 -10.20 -17.51
CA MET A 51 18.55 -11.13 -17.58
C MET A 51 18.22 -12.47 -16.92
N SER A 52 17.52 -12.46 -15.78
CA SER A 52 17.08 -13.67 -15.07
C SER A 52 16.13 -14.49 -15.94
N ALA A 53 15.15 -13.86 -16.59
CA ALA A 53 14.25 -14.55 -17.52
C ALA A 53 15.00 -15.18 -18.70
N MET A 54 16.02 -14.50 -19.24
CA MET A 54 16.87 -15.05 -20.29
C MET A 54 17.73 -16.23 -19.80
N HIS A 55 18.29 -16.15 -18.60
CA HIS A 55 19.07 -17.22 -17.98
C HIS A 55 18.20 -18.46 -17.76
N HIS A 56 17.01 -18.30 -17.16
CA HIS A 56 16.04 -19.39 -16.97
C HIS A 56 15.61 -20.03 -18.30
N SER A 57 15.40 -19.23 -19.34
CA SER A 57 15.07 -19.74 -20.68
C SER A 57 16.20 -20.59 -21.26
N TRP A 58 17.45 -20.11 -21.14
CA TRP A 58 18.63 -20.86 -21.57
C TRP A 58 18.81 -22.17 -20.79
N HIS A 59 18.70 -22.11 -19.46
CA HIS A 59 18.70 -23.27 -18.56
C HIS A 59 17.66 -24.31 -18.99
N ASN A 60 16.41 -23.90 -19.21
CA ASN A 60 15.32 -24.79 -19.63
C ASN A 60 15.59 -25.44 -20.99
N LYS A 61 16.25 -24.70 -21.90
CA LYS A 61 16.68 -25.23 -23.20
C LYS A 61 17.75 -26.32 -23.03
N GLN A 62 18.70 -26.15 -22.11
CA GLN A 62 19.69 -27.18 -21.83
C GLN A 62 19.05 -28.42 -21.20
N LYS A 63 18.19 -28.23 -20.19
CA LYS A 63 17.46 -29.33 -19.55
C LYS A 63 16.73 -30.19 -20.58
N LYS A 64 15.98 -29.56 -21.50
CA LYS A 64 15.24 -30.26 -22.56
C LYS A 64 16.12 -31.06 -23.52
N ARG A 65 17.31 -30.56 -23.84
CA ARG A 65 18.20 -31.16 -24.85
C ARG A 65 19.13 -32.22 -24.28
N HIS A 66 19.62 -31.98 -23.07
CA HIS A 66 20.75 -32.71 -22.51
C HIS A 66 20.38 -33.58 -21.32
N PHE A 67 19.25 -33.33 -20.64
CA PHE A 67 18.86 -34.05 -19.42
C PHE A 67 17.57 -34.86 -19.56
N ASN A 68 16.50 -34.26 -20.08
CA ASN A 68 15.20 -34.92 -20.15
C ASN A 68 15.25 -36.22 -20.97
N GLY A 69 14.75 -37.31 -20.40
CA GLY A 69 14.69 -38.62 -21.06
C GLY A 69 16.00 -39.41 -21.04
N LYS A 70 17.02 -38.97 -20.29
CA LYS A 70 18.29 -39.67 -20.12
C LYS A 70 18.48 -40.12 -18.67
N SER A 71 19.37 -41.10 -18.47
CA SER A 71 19.90 -41.41 -17.15
C SER A 71 20.73 -40.23 -16.62
N LEU A 72 20.97 -40.18 -15.30
CA LEU A 72 21.80 -39.13 -14.70
C LEU A 72 23.21 -39.14 -15.29
N ASP A 73 23.82 -40.32 -15.44
CA ASP A 73 25.18 -40.47 -15.97
C ASP A 73 25.27 -40.02 -17.44
N ASP A 74 24.30 -40.42 -18.27
CA ASP A 74 24.23 -39.98 -19.68
C ASP A 74 23.99 -38.47 -19.80
N ALA A 75 23.21 -37.90 -18.87
CA ALA A 75 22.97 -36.47 -18.83
C ALA A 75 24.22 -35.69 -18.43
N ILE A 76 24.97 -36.15 -17.41
CA ILE A 76 26.25 -35.56 -16.98
C ILE A 76 27.28 -35.65 -18.13
N ALA A 77 27.35 -36.77 -18.83
CA ALA A 77 28.22 -36.94 -19.99
C ALA A 77 27.85 -36.02 -21.17
N SER A 78 26.57 -35.61 -21.27
CA SER A 78 26.06 -34.74 -22.33
C SER A 78 26.27 -33.25 -22.02
N VAL A 79 27.51 -32.83 -21.77
CA VAL A 79 27.85 -31.44 -21.42
C VAL A 79 27.54 -30.49 -22.59
N PRO A 80 26.74 -29.42 -22.39
CA PRO A 80 26.49 -28.43 -23.43
C PRO A 80 27.73 -27.63 -23.81
N ALA A 81 27.86 -27.27 -25.09
CA ALA A 81 28.97 -26.46 -25.56
C ALA A 81 29.06 -25.10 -24.83
N GLY A 82 30.26 -24.79 -24.31
CA GLY A 82 30.53 -23.56 -23.57
C GLY A 82 30.03 -23.56 -22.13
N VAL A 83 29.68 -24.72 -21.57
CA VAL A 83 29.38 -24.91 -20.14
C VAL A 83 30.50 -25.71 -19.51
N ASP A 84 30.94 -25.30 -18.33
CA ASP A 84 31.91 -26.05 -17.54
C ASP A 84 31.32 -27.39 -17.07
N SER A 85 32.09 -28.47 -17.17
CA SER A 85 31.62 -29.82 -16.84
C SER A 85 31.23 -29.97 -15.37
N SER A 86 31.92 -29.31 -14.44
CA SER A 86 31.60 -29.38 -13.02
C SER A 86 30.31 -28.62 -12.69
N ASP A 87 30.11 -27.45 -13.32
CA ASP A 87 28.87 -26.69 -13.20
C ASP A 87 27.68 -27.46 -13.81
N TRP A 88 27.91 -28.18 -14.92
CA TRP A 88 26.89 -29.01 -15.54
C TRP A 88 26.52 -30.22 -14.69
N GLN A 89 27.51 -30.91 -14.11
CA GLN A 89 27.26 -32.02 -13.19
C GLN A 89 26.41 -31.55 -12.00
N THR A 90 26.80 -30.46 -11.35
CA THR A 90 26.05 -29.85 -10.23
C THR A 90 24.60 -29.58 -10.63
N MET A 91 24.37 -29.05 -11.83
CA MET A 91 23.03 -28.77 -12.35
C MET A 91 22.18 -30.05 -12.54
N CYS A 92 22.77 -31.10 -13.11
CA CYS A 92 22.11 -32.38 -13.32
C CYS A 92 21.70 -33.03 -11.99
N GLU A 93 22.61 -33.05 -11.01
CA GLU A 93 22.35 -33.55 -9.66
C GLU A 93 21.25 -32.73 -8.96
N MET A 94 21.25 -31.40 -9.12
CA MET A 94 20.19 -30.57 -8.57
C MET A 94 18.80 -30.94 -9.12
N TRP A 95 18.68 -31.26 -10.42
CA TRP A 95 17.39 -31.66 -11.00
C TRP A 95 16.92 -33.04 -10.55
N THR A 96 17.80 -33.90 -10.01
CA THR A 96 17.40 -35.20 -9.47
C THR A 96 17.02 -35.15 -7.99
N THR A 97 17.26 -34.04 -7.29
CA THR A 97 16.84 -33.88 -5.88
C THR A 97 15.33 -34.01 -5.70
N GLU A 98 14.90 -34.63 -4.59
CA GLU A 98 13.48 -34.83 -4.27
C GLU A 98 12.69 -33.53 -4.24
N ASP A 99 13.27 -32.46 -3.70
CA ASP A 99 12.63 -31.15 -3.62
C ASP A 99 12.29 -30.57 -5.00
N GLU A 100 13.22 -30.65 -5.95
CA GLU A 100 13.02 -30.16 -7.32
C GLU A 100 12.01 -31.01 -8.08
N GLN A 101 12.05 -32.34 -7.90
CA GLN A 101 11.08 -33.25 -8.50
C GLN A 101 9.68 -32.99 -7.95
N ARG A 102 9.52 -32.86 -6.63
CA ARG A 102 8.24 -32.53 -5.99
C ARG A 102 7.67 -31.21 -6.50
N VAL A 103 8.51 -30.17 -6.65
CA VAL A 103 8.07 -28.89 -7.22
C VAL A 103 7.65 -29.05 -8.68
N ALA A 104 8.41 -29.81 -9.47
CA ALA A 104 8.10 -30.09 -10.87
C ALA A 104 6.78 -30.86 -11.04
N ASP A 105 6.54 -31.89 -10.22
CA ASP A 105 5.31 -32.69 -10.26
C ASP A 105 4.10 -31.87 -9.86
N ARG A 106 4.20 -31.08 -8.79
CA ARG A 106 3.15 -30.14 -8.41
C ARG A 106 2.86 -29.13 -9.53
N ASN A 107 3.90 -28.59 -10.17
CA ASN A 107 3.72 -27.67 -11.30
C ASN A 107 3.07 -28.37 -12.50
N LYS A 108 3.40 -29.63 -12.76
CA LYS A 108 2.78 -30.45 -13.81
C LYS A 108 1.31 -30.71 -13.54
N GLN A 109 0.96 -31.08 -12.30
CA GLN A 109 -0.44 -31.26 -11.86
C GLN A 109 -1.21 -29.94 -11.98
N ASN A 110 -0.66 -28.84 -11.46
CA ASN A 110 -1.26 -27.51 -11.56
C ASN A 110 -1.50 -27.11 -13.02
N CYS A 111 -0.52 -27.34 -13.90
CA CYS A 111 -0.62 -27.06 -15.33
C CYS A 111 -1.72 -27.92 -15.99
N ALA A 112 -1.82 -29.20 -15.64
CA ALA A 112 -2.86 -30.10 -16.16
C ALA A 112 -4.28 -29.68 -15.71
N THR A 113 -4.41 -29.13 -14.51
CA THR A 113 -5.70 -28.63 -13.98
C THR A 113 -6.01 -27.18 -14.36
N GLN A 114 -5.08 -26.49 -15.05
CA GLN A 114 -5.25 -25.07 -15.35
C GLN A 114 -6.32 -24.88 -16.44
N SER A 115 -7.44 -24.26 -16.07
CA SER A 115 -8.52 -23.87 -16.97
C SER A 115 -8.48 -22.37 -17.28
N MET A 116 -9.41 -21.90 -18.12
CA MET A 116 -9.52 -20.50 -18.51
C MET A 116 -8.23 -19.95 -19.13
N SER A 117 -7.57 -20.77 -19.95
CA SER A 117 -6.35 -20.40 -20.64
C SER A 117 -6.62 -19.20 -21.54
N TYR A 118 -5.70 -18.24 -21.51
CA TYR A 118 -5.84 -17.05 -22.33
C TYR A 118 -5.42 -17.39 -23.77
N ARG A 119 -6.35 -17.25 -24.72
CA ARG A 119 -6.09 -17.48 -26.15
C ARG A 119 -5.68 -16.17 -26.77
N ARG A 120 -4.38 -15.99 -27.04
CA ARG A 120 -3.95 -14.95 -27.97
C ARG A 120 -2.93 -15.44 -28.98
N SER A 121 -3.13 -14.94 -30.19
CA SER A 121 -2.13 -14.87 -31.24
C SER A 121 -1.33 -13.55 -31.09
N ARG A 122 -0.80 -13.00 -32.19
CA ARG A 122 0.28 -11.99 -32.24
C ARG A 122 -0.07 -10.61 -31.65
N THR A 123 -1.32 -10.32 -31.32
CA THR A 123 -1.77 -9.03 -30.77
C THR A 123 -1.42 -8.94 -29.29
N SER A 124 -0.89 -7.83 -28.77
CA SER A 124 -0.59 -7.66 -27.34
C SER A 124 -1.83 -7.31 -26.51
N HIS A 125 -1.77 -7.47 -25.18
CA HIS A 125 -2.87 -7.06 -24.29
C HIS A 125 -3.15 -5.56 -24.41
N TYR A 126 -2.08 -4.76 -24.48
CA TYR A 126 -2.16 -3.32 -24.64
C TYR A 126 -2.82 -2.92 -25.96
N GLN A 127 -2.47 -3.58 -27.07
CA GLN A 127 -3.10 -3.34 -28.37
C GLN A 127 -4.60 -3.60 -28.29
N LEU A 128 -5.01 -4.69 -27.67
CA LEU A 128 -6.43 -5.04 -27.54
C LEU A 128 -7.21 -4.03 -26.69
N MET A 129 -6.61 -3.52 -25.60
CA MET A 129 -7.21 -2.44 -24.81
C MET A 129 -7.34 -1.15 -25.65
N ASN A 130 -6.30 -0.82 -26.41
CA ASN A 130 -6.25 0.38 -27.24
C ASN A 130 -7.28 0.32 -28.38
N ASP A 131 -7.37 -0.82 -29.08
CA ASP A 131 -8.32 -1.04 -30.16
C ASP A 131 -9.76 -0.93 -29.65
N PHE A 132 -10.05 -1.53 -28.48
CA PHE A 132 -11.35 -1.40 -27.83
C PHE A 132 -11.67 0.07 -27.51
N SER A 133 -10.73 0.77 -26.86
CA SER A 133 -10.92 2.18 -26.50
C SER A 133 -11.15 3.07 -27.72
N ASN A 134 -10.46 2.81 -28.84
CA ASN A 134 -10.65 3.55 -30.08
C ASN A 134 -12.02 3.28 -30.72
N MET A 135 -12.53 2.04 -30.63
CA MET A 135 -13.84 1.67 -31.20
C MET A 135 -15.01 2.15 -30.35
N HIS A 136 -14.90 2.07 -29.02
CA HIS A 136 -16.02 2.31 -28.10
C HIS A 136 -15.93 3.65 -27.35
N GLY A 137 -14.84 4.40 -27.51
CA GLY A 137 -14.62 5.68 -26.83
C GLY A 137 -14.44 5.58 -25.31
N ARG A 138 -14.23 4.36 -24.78
CA ARG A 138 -14.02 4.09 -23.34
C ARG A 138 -13.12 2.88 -23.12
N THR A 139 -12.50 2.82 -21.94
CA THR A 139 -11.76 1.63 -21.48
C THR A 139 -12.70 0.43 -21.32
N PRO A 140 -12.28 -0.79 -21.70
CA PRO A 140 -13.08 -1.99 -21.49
C PRO A 140 -13.19 -2.36 -20.00
N HIS A 141 -14.34 -2.91 -19.61
CA HIS A 141 -14.53 -3.54 -18.30
C HIS A 141 -13.81 -4.89 -18.23
N ARG A 142 -13.50 -5.39 -17.02
CA ARG A 142 -12.82 -6.69 -16.85
C ARG A 142 -13.57 -7.87 -17.45
N LEU A 143 -14.90 -7.82 -17.43
CA LEU A 143 -15.76 -8.78 -18.13
C LEU A 143 -15.47 -8.83 -19.64
N GLU A 144 -15.31 -7.67 -20.27
CA GLU A 144 -15.04 -7.55 -21.71
C GLU A 144 -13.62 -8.03 -22.01
N VAL A 145 -12.64 -7.62 -21.19
CA VAL A 145 -11.27 -8.12 -21.28
C VAL A 145 -11.20 -9.64 -21.16
N PHE A 146 -12.03 -10.20 -20.27
CA PHE A 146 -12.14 -11.64 -20.10
C PHE A 146 -12.67 -12.33 -21.37
N LYS A 147 -13.78 -11.83 -21.95
CA LYS A 147 -14.34 -12.35 -23.21
C LYS A 147 -13.34 -12.22 -24.36
N MET A 148 -12.78 -11.03 -24.59
CA MET A 148 -11.83 -10.77 -25.67
C MET A 148 -10.59 -11.68 -25.62
N GLY A 149 -10.21 -12.14 -24.43
CA GLY A 149 -9.09 -13.06 -24.23
C GLY A 149 -9.39 -14.55 -24.40
N ARG A 150 -10.67 -14.93 -24.48
CA ARG A 150 -11.14 -16.32 -24.30
C ARG A 150 -12.28 -16.73 -25.23
N CYS A 151 -12.86 -15.80 -25.96
CA CYS A 151 -13.90 -16.01 -26.93
C CYS A 151 -13.50 -15.34 -28.24
N LYS A 152 -13.82 -15.99 -29.36
CA LYS A 152 -13.82 -15.38 -30.68
C LYS A 152 -15.24 -15.40 -31.21
N ASP A 153 -15.72 -14.23 -31.62
CA ASP A 153 -16.98 -14.13 -32.34
C ASP A 153 -16.74 -14.60 -33.79
N LEU A 154 -17.55 -15.56 -34.23
CA LEU A 154 -17.47 -16.15 -35.57
C LEU A 154 -18.41 -15.43 -36.55
N PRO A 155 -18.14 -15.49 -37.87
CA PRO A 155 -18.95 -14.78 -38.88
C PRO A 155 -20.41 -15.22 -38.94
N ASP A 156 -20.71 -16.42 -38.47
CA ASP A 156 -22.08 -16.97 -38.37
C ASP A 156 -22.84 -16.46 -37.14
N GLY A 157 -22.22 -15.60 -36.33
CA GLY A 157 -22.77 -15.08 -35.07
C GLY A 157 -22.59 -16.02 -33.89
N SER A 158 -21.93 -17.17 -34.06
CA SER A 158 -21.63 -18.09 -32.97
C SER A 158 -20.36 -17.69 -32.21
N GLU A 159 -20.23 -18.17 -30.98
CA GLU A 159 -19.10 -17.86 -30.10
C GLU A 159 -18.17 -19.08 -29.95
N SER A 160 -16.89 -18.90 -30.26
CA SER A 160 -15.86 -19.93 -30.07
C SER A 160 -15.04 -19.65 -28.81
N TRP A 161 -15.40 -20.35 -27.73
CA TRP A 161 -14.71 -20.28 -26.44
C TRP A 161 -13.45 -21.16 -26.40
N VAL A 162 -12.47 -20.77 -25.55
CA VAL A 162 -11.24 -21.56 -25.34
C VAL A 162 -11.51 -22.87 -24.63
N ASP A 163 -12.35 -22.80 -23.60
CA ASP A 163 -12.72 -23.90 -22.74
C ASP A 163 -14.10 -23.61 -22.13
N GLU A 164 -14.75 -24.68 -21.72
CA GLU A 164 -16.11 -24.64 -21.19
C GLU A 164 -16.21 -23.86 -19.88
N GLU A 165 -15.18 -23.90 -19.02
CA GLU A 165 -15.17 -23.14 -17.77
C GLU A 165 -15.11 -21.63 -18.03
N SER A 166 -14.37 -21.19 -19.06
CA SER A 166 -14.39 -19.79 -19.50
C SER A 166 -15.80 -19.33 -19.87
N ARG A 167 -16.51 -20.13 -20.68
CA ARG A 167 -17.88 -19.84 -21.11
C ARG A 167 -18.82 -19.77 -19.90
N ARG A 168 -18.81 -20.79 -19.04
CA ARG A 168 -19.64 -20.87 -17.83
C ARG A 168 -19.44 -19.68 -16.90
N ARG A 169 -18.19 -19.24 -16.70
CA ARG A 169 -17.88 -18.06 -15.87
C ARG A 169 -18.40 -16.77 -16.51
N TYR A 170 -18.23 -16.62 -17.81
CA TYR A 170 -18.75 -15.45 -18.53
C TYR A 170 -20.28 -15.36 -18.46
N GLU A 171 -20.97 -16.47 -18.68
CA GLU A 171 -22.44 -16.55 -18.55
C GLU A 171 -22.91 -16.20 -17.14
N ALA A 172 -22.25 -16.72 -16.11
CA ALA A 172 -22.57 -16.38 -14.72
C ALA A 172 -22.40 -14.88 -14.43
N MET A 173 -21.35 -14.24 -14.96
CA MET A 173 -21.13 -12.80 -14.81
C MET A 173 -22.24 -12.01 -15.53
N THR A 174 -22.60 -12.40 -16.76
CA THR A 174 -23.63 -11.72 -17.55
C THR A 174 -25.02 -11.88 -16.92
N GLN A 175 -25.34 -13.03 -16.35
CA GLN A 175 -26.61 -13.27 -15.64
C GLN A 175 -26.77 -12.37 -14.41
N MET A 176 -25.68 -12.09 -13.68
CA MET A 176 -25.72 -11.17 -12.52
C MET A 176 -25.94 -9.70 -12.92
N ILE A 177 -25.57 -9.34 -14.16
CA ILE A 177 -25.72 -7.97 -14.69
C ILE A 177 -27.10 -7.80 -15.34
N ALA A 178 -27.65 -8.87 -15.89
CA ALA A 178 -28.95 -8.84 -16.54
C ALA A 178 -30.05 -8.46 -15.53
N PRO A 179 -30.94 -7.52 -15.87
CA PRO A 179 -32.08 -7.22 -15.01
C PRO A 179 -32.96 -8.46 -14.89
N SER A 180 -33.19 -8.92 -13.66
CA SER A 180 -34.12 -10.02 -13.38
C SER A 180 -35.51 -9.66 -13.87
N SER A 181 -36.10 -10.50 -14.72
CA SER A 181 -37.44 -10.31 -15.29
C SER A 181 -38.59 -10.68 -14.33
N ASP A 182 -38.26 -11.22 -13.15
CA ASP A 182 -39.23 -11.73 -12.19
C ASP A 182 -39.22 -10.92 -10.89
N VAL A 183 -40.32 -10.15 -10.75
CA VAL A 183 -41.06 -9.73 -9.54
C VAL A 183 -40.36 -8.95 -8.39
N ASP A 184 -41.10 -7.92 -7.98
CA ASP A 184 -40.99 -7.08 -6.77
C ASP A 184 -40.01 -5.89 -6.81
N ALA A 185 -40.60 -4.79 -7.29
CA ALA A 185 -40.10 -3.43 -7.28
C ALA A 185 -39.94 -2.89 -5.86
N GLU A 186 -38.80 -3.15 -5.21
CA GLU A 186 -38.27 -2.24 -4.17
C GLU A 186 -36.76 -2.37 -3.86
N SER A 187 -36.02 -3.26 -4.56
CA SER A 187 -34.56 -3.35 -4.41
C SER A 187 -33.84 -3.86 -5.67
N HIS A 188 -34.08 -3.25 -6.83
CA HIS A 188 -33.28 -3.55 -8.03
C HIS A 188 -31.92 -2.83 -7.96
N THR A 189 -30.97 -3.38 -7.21
CA THR A 189 -29.56 -3.04 -7.41
C THR A 189 -29.02 -3.94 -8.51
N THR A 190 -29.04 -3.48 -9.76
CA THR A 190 -28.29 -4.15 -10.83
C THR A 190 -26.82 -4.19 -10.41
N MET A 191 -26.24 -5.40 -10.31
CA MET A 191 -24.82 -5.52 -9.97
C MET A 191 -24.00 -4.88 -11.09
N THR A 192 -23.02 -4.07 -10.71
CA THR A 192 -22.10 -3.50 -11.70
C THR A 192 -21.32 -4.64 -12.38
N PRO A 193 -20.85 -4.46 -13.63
CA PRO A 193 -20.02 -5.47 -14.30
C PRO A 193 -18.77 -5.86 -13.50
N GLU A 194 -18.29 -4.95 -12.66
CA GLU A 194 -17.12 -5.15 -11.80
C GLU A 194 -17.46 -6.01 -10.57
N ASP A 195 -18.59 -5.74 -9.92
CA ASP A 195 -19.04 -6.56 -8.79
C ASP A 195 -19.38 -7.98 -9.22
N ALA A 196 -20.01 -8.12 -10.40
CA ALA A 196 -20.30 -9.43 -10.99
C ALA A 196 -19.01 -10.19 -11.27
N PHE A 197 -18.01 -9.49 -11.81
CA PHE A 197 -16.69 -10.07 -12.04
C PHE A 197 -16.01 -10.53 -10.75
N ILE A 198 -16.01 -9.71 -9.69
CA ILE A 198 -15.41 -10.05 -8.39
C ILE A 198 -16.16 -11.21 -7.74
N SER A 199 -17.49 -11.23 -7.83
CA SER A 199 -18.33 -12.31 -7.30
C SER A 199 -17.98 -13.66 -7.94
N VAL A 200 -17.83 -13.69 -9.27
CA VAL A 200 -17.55 -14.93 -10.00
C VAL A 200 -16.09 -15.34 -9.95
N MET A 201 -15.15 -14.39 -10.02
CA MET A 201 -13.70 -14.68 -10.14
C MET A 201 -12.96 -14.64 -8.80
N GLY A 202 -13.61 -14.12 -7.76
CA GLY A 202 -13.06 -13.86 -6.44
C GLY A 202 -12.24 -12.57 -6.38
N LYS A 203 -11.97 -12.13 -5.15
CA LYS A 203 -11.15 -10.94 -4.88
C LYS A 203 -9.74 -11.05 -5.48
N ASP A 204 -9.24 -9.93 -5.97
CA ASP A 204 -7.86 -9.81 -6.44
C ASP A 204 -6.85 -9.99 -5.30
N ARG A 205 -5.64 -10.45 -5.64
CA ARG A 205 -4.54 -10.52 -4.66
C ARG A 205 -3.91 -9.13 -4.51
N PRO A 206 -3.42 -8.77 -3.30
CA PRO A 206 -2.71 -7.51 -3.11
C PRO A 206 -1.58 -7.32 -4.14
N GLY A 207 -1.55 -6.15 -4.79
CA GLY A 207 -0.52 -5.79 -5.77
C GLY A 207 -0.69 -6.37 -7.19
N ARG A 208 -1.76 -7.13 -7.47
CA ARG A 208 -2.03 -7.65 -8.82
C ARG A 208 -3.53 -7.68 -9.14
N VAL A 209 -3.93 -6.90 -10.13
CA VAL A 209 -5.28 -6.95 -10.70
C VAL A 209 -5.34 -8.07 -11.73
N ARG A 210 -6.32 -8.96 -11.63
CA ARG A 210 -6.53 -9.97 -12.67
C ARG A 210 -6.90 -9.29 -13.99
N TYR A 211 -6.25 -9.73 -15.06
CA TYR A 211 -6.54 -9.34 -16.44
C TYR A 211 -6.25 -7.87 -16.83
N ALA A 212 -5.62 -7.06 -15.97
CA ALA A 212 -5.18 -5.70 -16.32
C ALA A 212 -3.80 -5.62 -17.03
N GLY A 213 -3.21 -6.76 -17.40
CA GLY A 213 -1.86 -6.80 -17.97
C GLY A 213 -0.72 -6.77 -16.93
N SER A 214 0.52 -6.59 -17.41
CA SER A 214 1.72 -6.66 -16.58
C SER A 214 2.06 -5.28 -15.99
N GLY A 215 2.03 -5.15 -14.67
CA GLY A 215 2.51 -3.95 -13.96
C GLY A 215 1.44 -2.90 -13.63
N GLU A 216 0.18 -3.09 -14.04
CA GLU A 216 -0.91 -2.21 -13.62
C GLU A 216 -1.41 -2.60 -12.22
N MET A 217 -1.19 -1.69 -11.28
CA MET A 217 -1.71 -1.79 -9.92
C MET A 217 -3.18 -1.39 -9.89
N LEU A 218 -3.89 -1.81 -8.84
CA LEU A 218 -5.31 -1.52 -8.59
C LEU A 218 -5.63 -0.01 -8.73
N ASN A 219 -4.68 0.87 -8.41
CA ASN A 219 -4.82 2.31 -8.55
C ASN A 219 -4.82 2.83 -10.00
N THR A 220 -4.24 2.10 -10.96
CA THR A 220 -4.17 2.49 -12.37
C THR A 220 -5.46 2.12 -13.11
N TRP A 221 -6.01 0.93 -12.83
CA TRP A 221 -7.22 0.42 -13.47
C TRP A 221 -8.50 1.07 -12.90
N TYR A 222 -8.54 1.36 -11.60
CA TYR A 222 -9.67 1.98 -10.90
C TYR A 222 -9.50 3.50 -10.79
N ARG A 223 -8.92 4.17 -11.80
CA ARG A 223 -8.79 5.64 -11.82
C ARG A 223 -10.12 6.34 -12.15
N SER A 224 -11.25 5.78 -11.74
CA SER A 224 -12.48 6.53 -11.61
C SER A 224 -13.24 6.03 -10.39
N THR A 225 -13.63 7.00 -9.57
CA THR A 225 -14.57 6.95 -8.44
C THR A 225 -14.01 6.74 -7.02
N GLY A 226 -12.82 6.16 -6.79
CA GLY A 226 -12.36 5.87 -5.40
C GLY A 226 -11.19 6.71 -4.86
N MET A 227 -10.17 6.99 -5.68
CA MET A 227 -8.91 7.56 -5.19
C MET A 227 -8.89 9.09 -5.09
N SER A 228 -9.80 9.79 -5.76
CA SER A 228 -10.01 11.22 -5.51
C SER A 228 -10.44 11.42 -4.06
N ALA A 229 -11.36 10.63 -3.51
CA ALA A 229 -11.80 10.84 -2.14
C ALA A 229 -10.70 10.61 -1.09
N SER A 230 -9.78 9.66 -1.29
CA SER A 230 -8.67 9.44 -0.34
C SER A 230 -7.63 10.54 -0.42
N SER A 231 -7.18 10.92 -1.62
CA SER A 231 -6.20 11.99 -1.79
C SER A 231 -6.78 13.38 -1.50
N GLU A 232 -8.07 13.61 -1.76
CA GLU A 232 -8.79 14.83 -1.37
C GLU A 232 -8.99 14.86 0.15
N ARG A 233 -9.41 13.77 0.79
CA ARG A 233 -9.50 13.69 2.26
C ARG A 233 -8.14 13.89 2.92
N GLU A 234 -7.07 13.35 2.35
CA GLU A 234 -5.71 13.49 2.88
C GLU A 234 -5.20 14.92 2.69
N ARG A 235 -5.53 15.60 1.58
CA ARG A 235 -5.27 17.03 1.39
C ARG A 235 -6.10 17.92 2.32
N ILE A 236 -7.41 17.66 2.45
CA ILE A 236 -8.31 18.38 3.37
C ILE A 236 -7.86 18.17 4.81
N MET A 237 -7.45 16.95 5.20
CA MET A 237 -6.93 16.65 6.53
C MET A 237 -5.60 17.37 6.79
N GLN A 238 -4.70 17.45 5.80
CA GLN A 238 -3.46 18.22 5.92
C GLN A 238 -3.73 19.73 6.03
N GLU A 239 -4.71 20.27 5.30
CA GLU A 239 -5.12 21.67 5.41
C GLU A 239 -5.78 21.97 6.76
N GLN A 240 -6.62 21.06 7.27
CA GLN A 240 -7.22 21.17 8.60
C GLN A 240 -6.17 21.11 9.72
N LEU A 241 -5.17 20.24 9.59
CA LEU A 241 -4.05 20.16 10.54
C LEU A 241 -3.24 21.45 10.55
N LYS A 242 -2.90 22.01 9.37
CA LYS A 242 -2.20 23.30 9.28
C LYS A 242 -3.01 24.44 9.88
N ALA A 243 -4.32 24.48 9.62
CA ALA A 243 -5.20 25.49 10.19
C ALA A 243 -5.33 25.36 11.72
N GLN A 244 -5.29 24.13 12.26
CA GLN A 244 -5.23 23.92 13.71
C GLN A 244 -3.88 24.31 14.31
N GLU A 245 -2.76 24.01 13.65
CA GLU A 245 -1.43 24.44 14.09
C GLU A 245 -1.30 25.97 14.13
N GLU A 246 -1.85 26.67 13.14
CA GLU A 246 -1.87 28.14 13.15
C GLU A 246 -2.72 28.70 14.30
N LYS A 247 -3.89 28.10 14.58
CA LYS A 247 -4.71 28.50 15.74
C LYS A 247 -4.02 28.23 17.06
N LEU A 248 -3.31 27.10 17.20
CA LEU A 248 -2.55 26.78 18.40
C LEU A 248 -1.41 27.78 18.61
N LYS A 249 -0.70 28.20 17.55
CA LYS A 249 0.32 29.26 17.65
C LYS A 249 -0.27 30.59 18.12
N VAL A 250 -1.42 31.00 17.58
CA VAL A 250 -2.10 32.22 18.03
C VAL A 250 -2.51 32.10 19.51
N GLN A 251 -3.05 30.95 19.92
CA GLN A 251 -3.39 30.71 21.33
C GLN A 251 -2.15 30.69 22.25
N GLU A 252 -1.01 30.16 21.78
CA GLU A 252 0.25 30.23 22.52
C GLU A 252 0.75 31.67 22.66
N GLU A 253 0.64 32.49 21.62
CA GLU A 253 0.94 33.92 21.67
C GLU A 253 0.01 34.68 22.62
N GLU A 254 -1.29 34.36 22.64
CA GLU A 254 -2.24 34.94 23.59
C GLU A 254 -1.96 34.49 25.04
N MET A 255 -1.64 33.21 25.25
CA MET A 255 -1.27 32.65 26.55
C MET A 255 0.03 33.26 27.08
N THR A 256 1.01 33.51 26.22
CA THR A 256 2.26 34.19 26.63
C THR A 256 2.00 35.65 27.01
N GLN A 257 1.20 36.38 26.23
CA GLN A 257 0.77 37.73 26.60
C GLN A 257 -0.04 37.76 27.89
N MET A 258 -0.89 36.75 28.13
CA MET A 258 -1.67 36.63 29.36
C MET A 258 -0.77 36.34 30.57
N ARG A 259 0.23 35.44 30.42
CA ARG A 259 1.24 35.19 31.45
C ARG A 259 2.04 36.44 31.79
N GLU A 260 2.42 37.25 30.79
CA GLU A 260 3.08 38.54 31.04
C GLU A 260 2.19 39.52 31.80
N LYS A 261 0.90 39.62 31.45
CA LYS A 261 -0.05 40.47 32.17
C LYS A 261 -0.26 40.00 33.61
N ILE A 262 -0.38 38.69 33.85
CA ILE A 262 -0.47 38.12 35.19
C ILE A 262 0.78 38.46 36.00
N SER A 263 1.97 38.27 35.44
CA SER A 263 3.22 38.64 36.11
C SER A 263 3.29 40.15 36.44
N ARG A 264 2.77 41.02 35.57
CA ARG A 264 2.67 42.45 35.87
C ARG A 264 1.69 42.73 37.02
N LEU A 265 0.55 42.06 37.05
CA LEU A 265 -0.44 42.19 38.13
C LEU A 265 0.11 41.67 39.46
N GLU A 266 0.82 40.54 39.47
CA GLU A 266 1.50 40.01 40.64
C GLU A 266 2.52 41.02 41.19
N ASN A 267 3.32 41.64 40.31
CA ASN A 267 4.27 42.69 40.71
C ASN A 267 3.61 43.98 41.24
N VAL A 268 2.38 44.29 40.82
CA VAL A 268 1.61 45.41 41.39
C VAL A 268 1.02 45.00 42.74
N ALA A 269 0.49 43.79 42.86
CA ALA A 269 -0.06 43.26 44.10
C ALA A 269 1.00 43.19 45.20
N THR A 270 2.24 42.77 44.89
CA THR A 270 3.35 42.78 45.85
C THR A 270 3.67 44.20 46.32
N LYS A 271 3.74 45.18 45.41
CA LYS A 271 3.96 46.60 45.77
C LYS A 271 2.82 47.19 46.60
N VAL A 272 1.57 46.85 46.30
CA VAL A 272 0.41 47.29 47.10
C VAL A 272 0.46 46.66 48.49
N ASN A 273 0.86 45.39 48.59
CA ASN A 273 1.06 44.73 49.87
C ASN A 273 2.20 45.34 50.69
N GLU A 274 3.34 45.65 50.06
CA GLU A 274 4.45 46.39 50.70
C GLU A 274 4.00 47.77 51.19
N MET A 275 3.23 48.50 50.38
CA MET A 275 2.68 49.80 50.73
C MET A 275 1.65 49.70 51.86
N SER A 276 0.86 48.63 51.92
CA SER A 276 -0.05 48.32 53.03
C SER A 276 0.71 48.07 54.34
N ILE A 277 1.80 47.29 54.28
CA ILE A 277 2.69 47.07 55.42
C ILE A 277 3.32 48.39 55.89
N LEU A 278 3.73 49.26 54.96
CA LEU A 278 4.29 50.56 55.30
C LEU A 278 3.25 51.49 55.94
N LEU A 279 2.01 51.48 55.42
CA LEU A 279 0.89 52.26 55.98
C LEU A 279 0.50 51.77 57.37
N SER A 280 0.51 50.47 57.64
CA SER A 280 0.21 49.91 58.97
C SER A 280 1.30 50.27 59.98
N GLN A 281 2.57 50.35 59.56
CA GLN A 281 3.66 50.86 60.40
C GLN A 281 3.51 52.36 60.71
N ILE A 282 3.12 53.18 59.72
CA ILE A 282 2.87 54.61 59.92
C ILE A 282 1.66 54.83 60.85
N GLN A 283 0.58 54.08 60.66
CA GLN A 283 -0.59 54.13 61.55
C GLN A 283 -0.26 53.63 62.97
N GLY A 284 0.57 52.60 63.11
CA GLY A 284 1.08 52.15 64.41
C GLY A 284 1.95 53.19 65.12
N LEU A 285 2.71 53.99 64.38
CA LEU A 285 3.47 55.13 64.92
C LEU A 285 2.55 56.32 65.29
N GLN A 286 1.48 56.55 64.54
CA GLN A 286 0.46 57.58 64.84
C GLN A 286 -0.45 57.18 66.02
N ALA A 287 -0.75 55.89 66.20
CA ALA A 287 -1.50 55.39 67.35
C ALA A 287 -0.67 55.45 68.66
N ARG A 288 0.67 55.48 68.58
CA ARG A 288 1.56 55.62 69.74
C ARG A 288 1.68 57.07 70.24
N THR A 289 1.26 58.06 69.45
CA THR A 289 1.23 59.48 69.85
C THR A 289 -0.14 59.96 70.35
N GLN A 290 -1.17 59.10 70.33
CA GLN A 290 -2.49 59.42 70.87
C GLN A 290 -3.01 58.27 71.73
N HIS A 291 -2.57 58.20 73.00
CA HIS A 291 -3.25 57.39 74.01
C HIS A 291 -3.29 58.08 75.38
N VAL A 292 -4.47 58.58 75.75
CA VAL A 292 -5.00 58.77 77.13
C VAL A 292 -6.55 58.59 77.03
N PRO A 293 -7.20 57.94 78.03
CA PRO A 293 -8.16 56.83 77.83
C PRO A 293 -9.67 57.19 77.92
N PRO A 294 -10.57 56.21 77.66
CA PRO A 294 -12.02 56.43 77.58
C PRO A 294 -12.75 56.26 78.93
N ALA A 295 -13.88 56.96 79.06
CA ALA A 295 -14.85 56.77 80.15
C ALA A 295 -16.07 55.97 79.68
N VAL A 296 -16.07 54.71 80.12
CA VAL A 296 -17.14 53.79 80.54
C VAL A 296 -18.60 54.24 80.38
N GLN A 297 -19.41 53.39 79.72
CA GLN A 297 -20.70 52.77 80.17
C GLN A 297 -21.43 52.28 78.90
N GLY A 298 -21.98 51.07 78.76
CA GLY A 298 -22.12 49.92 79.64
C GLY A 298 -23.17 48.98 79.03
N GLY A 299 -22.84 47.68 78.91
CA GLY A 299 -23.75 46.52 79.04
C GLY A 299 -24.76 46.26 77.91
N SER A 300 -24.58 45.19 77.12
CA SER A 300 -25.15 43.81 77.28
C SER A 300 -26.66 43.77 76.94
N ASP A 301 -27.21 42.88 76.12
CA ASP A 301 -26.82 41.56 75.59
C ASP A 301 -27.63 41.21 74.34
N SER A 302 -27.18 40.15 73.62
CA SER A 302 -27.92 39.14 72.82
C SER A 302 -28.71 39.62 71.58
N GLU A 303 -28.73 38.96 70.42
CA GLU A 303 -28.51 37.54 70.09
C GLU A 303 -28.24 37.38 68.56
N THR A 304 -27.32 36.46 68.23
CA THR A 304 -27.22 35.50 67.09
C THR A 304 -28.03 35.73 65.79
N ASP A 305 -27.51 35.47 64.59
CA ASP A 305 -27.22 34.12 64.05
C ASP A 305 -26.52 34.27 62.66
N GLU A 306 -25.27 33.81 62.49
CA GLU A 306 -24.83 32.65 61.66
C GLU A 306 -25.30 32.64 60.18
N GLY A 307 -24.50 32.33 59.16
CA GLY A 307 -23.15 31.78 59.00
C GLY A 307 -22.75 31.98 57.52
N ALA A 308 -21.48 32.24 57.21
CA ALA A 308 -20.35 31.32 57.13
C ALA A 308 -20.13 30.79 55.70
N ASP A 309 -18.93 31.13 55.21
CA ASP A 309 -18.22 30.52 54.10
C ASP A 309 -18.20 28.98 54.20
N ASP A 310 -18.07 28.28 53.08
CA ASP A 310 -16.75 27.73 52.72
C ASP A 310 -16.74 26.91 51.43
N TYR A 311 -15.52 26.81 50.92
CA TYR A 311 -15.05 26.19 49.69
C TYR A 311 -14.47 24.78 49.97
N TYR A 312 -14.23 24.01 48.89
CA TYR A 312 -13.52 22.69 48.77
C TYR A 312 -14.35 21.43 49.11
N ASP A 313 -14.27 20.29 48.43
CA ASP A 313 -13.27 19.73 47.51
C ASP A 313 -13.87 18.57 46.65
N HIS A 314 -13.11 18.14 45.63
CA HIS A 314 -13.02 16.84 44.92
C HIS A 314 -14.15 15.78 44.99
N ASP A 315 -14.53 15.17 43.84
CA ASP A 315 -13.90 13.93 43.36
C ASP A 315 -14.50 13.39 42.03
N ASP A 316 -13.64 12.65 41.32
CA ASP A 316 -13.90 11.81 40.15
C ASP A 316 -14.92 10.68 40.41
N HIS A 317 -15.71 10.30 39.39
CA HIS A 317 -15.80 8.92 38.86
C HIS A 317 -16.97 8.72 37.86
N VAL A 318 -16.60 8.27 36.64
CA VAL A 318 -17.15 7.12 35.89
C VAL A 318 -18.66 7.09 35.56
N SER A 319 -18.97 7.25 34.27
CA SER A 319 -19.46 6.20 33.35
C SER A 319 -19.49 6.68 31.91
#